data_AF-A0A8H7RU91-F1
#
_entry.id   AF-A0A8H7RU91-F1
#
_cell.length_a   1.000
_cell.length_b   1.000
_cell.length_c   1.000
_cell.angle_alpha   90.00
_cell.angle_beta   90.00
_cell.angle_gamma   90.00
#
_symmetry.space_group_name_H-M   'P 1'
#
loop_
_entity.id
_entity.type
_entity.pdbx_description
1 polymer ?
#
loop_
_entity_poly.entity_id
_entity_poly.type
_entity_poly.pdbx_seq_one_letter_code
_entity_poly.pdbx_strand_id
1 'polypeptide(L)'
;MFSSIKLRVLSAHKYNPSLFKHITLIIDGHDSKINYVNTDIKREKLFSYKFKKNGLRTQIISDVNDMIVYVSKTDMCAESSDGSMFLNIKLYNKLNNYDALAMDGGYTLFVNQLIELSSQKGIDFNNSNFIYPIRKDINADLNADERHFNDVFGSFRSKVENQFSEIGNKFNRFSNSNSIAKIDNIKFYNLQFRLACLLKNIQKFSNKFNINIQPHHKLWETKNFEFPYEAKLIDIVISNSIEQSKRKDEMLELDKNIEDSSEDDIPKFNEKKRRRKANTLISFISVLIGGFVGEEIHQCIPHSIAKRCTNPSRRMNGTLCDTPLIKSISTNNHGTPYKKYAYYPLEDSLKRLFMRDNFEEKIEQWKSHPMEPRLFNDVYDGMMWYDLLDPSTGLPFIETPRSLMLTLNIDWFAPFDSGYSCGAIYLVCNNLPRSDRFKIENVILVGVMPGPKEPSTYEINSYLEPLVESLLRLFNGITIPTFQEPNGTAIHASLLNIACNIPAARKVGGFTSHNSTRACHKYIRDNASAAAQWLEARSQAVRTHIERETGTRWSQIHRLPYFDPMRSVLIDPMHNLFLGTADRMVQLADGIVLPPGVPSLNRKIERKFGFMSAAD
;
A
#
# COMPACT_ATOMS: atom_id res chain seq x y z
N MET A 1 -10.06 -12.79 -7.75
CA MET A 1 -10.34 -12.03 -8.99
C MET A 1 -10.51 -12.97 -10.19
N PHE A 2 -9.67 -14.00 -10.33
CA PHE A 2 -9.68 -14.88 -11.52
C PHE A 2 -10.50 -16.19 -11.42
N SER A 3 -10.75 -16.69 -10.20
CA SER A 3 -11.55 -17.90 -9.96
C SER A 3 -12.57 -17.64 -8.84
N SER A 4 -13.85 -17.71 -9.17
CA SER A 4 -14.98 -17.65 -8.22
C SER A 4 -15.79 -18.93 -8.31
N ILE A 5 -16.54 -19.28 -7.27
CA ILE A 5 -17.35 -20.51 -7.28
C ILE A 5 -18.30 -20.54 -8.49
N LYS A 6 -18.98 -19.42 -8.78
CA LYS A 6 -19.85 -19.28 -9.95
C LYS A 6 -19.09 -19.52 -11.26
N LEU A 7 -17.90 -18.95 -11.40
CA LEU A 7 -17.09 -19.15 -12.59
C LEU A 7 -16.62 -20.60 -12.72
N ARG A 8 -16.20 -21.24 -11.63
CA ARG A 8 -15.76 -22.64 -11.64
C ARG A 8 -16.89 -23.58 -12.02
N VAL A 9 -18.07 -23.46 -11.40
CA VAL A 9 -19.24 -24.29 -11.70
C VAL A 9 -19.69 -24.12 -13.15
N LEU A 10 -19.80 -22.88 -13.65
CA LEU A 10 -20.17 -22.63 -15.05
C LEU A 10 -19.12 -23.15 -16.03
N SER A 11 -17.84 -23.00 -15.71
CA SER A 11 -16.75 -23.48 -16.56
C SER A 11 -16.68 -25.01 -16.56
N ALA A 12 -16.89 -25.65 -15.41
CA ALA A 12 -16.97 -27.11 -15.31
C ALA A 12 -18.13 -27.64 -16.15
N HIS A 13 -19.30 -27.00 -16.03
CA HIS A 13 -20.46 -27.39 -16.82
C HIS A 13 -20.26 -27.18 -18.32
N LYS A 14 -19.46 -26.19 -18.73
CA LYS A 14 -19.18 -25.91 -20.14
C LYS A 14 -18.08 -26.81 -20.72
N TYR A 15 -16.95 -26.94 -20.04
CA TYR A 15 -15.71 -27.47 -20.62
C TYR A 15 -15.33 -28.88 -20.16
N ASN A 16 -15.83 -29.36 -19.01
CA ASN A 16 -15.51 -30.72 -18.58
C ASN A 16 -16.30 -31.77 -19.38
N PRO A 17 -15.79 -33.01 -19.47
CA PRO A 17 -16.56 -34.14 -20.00
C PRO A 17 -17.88 -34.34 -19.25
N SER A 18 -18.86 -34.98 -19.89
CA SER A 18 -20.22 -35.19 -19.35
C SER A 18 -20.22 -35.82 -17.95
N LEU A 19 -19.38 -36.84 -17.72
CA LEU A 19 -19.23 -37.53 -16.45
C LEU A 19 -18.63 -36.66 -15.32
N PHE A 20 -17.97 -35.56 -15.67
CA PHE A 20 -17.14 -34.77 -14.75
C PHE A 20 -17.56 -33.29 -14.67
N LYS A 21 -18.81 -32.98 -15.03
CA LYS A 21 -19.38 -31.62 -14.98
C LYS A 21 -19.39 -30.99 -13.58
N HIS A 22 -19.31 -31.83 -12.54
CA HIS A 22 -19.31 -31.42 -11.14
C HIS A 22 -17.90 -31.05 -10.62
N ILE A 23 -16.82 -31.53 -11.25
CA ILE A 23 -15.43 -31.23 -10.82
C ILE A 23 -15.16 -29.74 -11.02
N THR A 24 -14.82 -29.01 -9.94
CA THR A 24 -14.51 -27.57 -10.00
C THR A 24 -13.02 -27.29 -9.77
N LEU A 25 -12.33 -28.16 -9.06
CA LEU A 25 -10.93 -28.01 -8.64
C LEU A 25 -10.16 -29.32 -8.85
N ILE A 26 -8.84 -29.21 -9.01
CA ILE A 26 -7.92 -30.32 -9.16
C ILE A 26 -6.74 -30.08 -8.22
N ILE A 27 -6.35 -31.07 -7.42
CA ILE A 27 -5.16 -31.03 -6.56
C ILE A 27 -4.11 -32.03 -7.05
N ASP A 28 -2.85 -31.61 -7.04
CA ASP A 28 -1.72 -32.52 -7.22
C ASP A 28 -0.45 -32.02 -6.51
N GLY A 29 0.45 -32.97 -6.25
CA GLY A 29 1.75 -32.77 -5.64
C GLY A 29 2.88 -32.77 -6.66
N HIS A 30 3.84 -31.87 -6.51
CA HIS A 30 5.05 -31.85 -7.33
C HIS A 30 6.31 -31.81 -6.48
N ASP A 31 7.22 -32.73 -6.80
CA ASP A 31 8.59 -32.68 -6.30
C ASP A 31 9.42 -31.77 -7.21
N SER A 32 10.11 -30.80 -6.62
CA SER A 32 11.06 -29.91 -7.29
C SER A 32 12.48 -30.28 -6.89
N LYS A 33 13.37 -30.51 -7.85
CA LYS A 33 14.79 -30.81 -7.59
C LYS A 33 15.58 -29.57 -7.16
N ILE A 34 16.40 -29.69 -6.11
CA ILE A 34 17.13 -28.55 -5.53
C ILE A 34 18.60 -28.87 -5.22
N ASN A 35 19.45 -27.84 -5.17
CA ASN A 35 20.82 -27.91 -4.67
C ASN A 35 20.92 -27.08 -3.37
N TYR A 36 20.76 -27.70 -2.21
CA TYR A 36 20.74 -26.98 -0.93
C TYR A 36 22.16 -26.65 -0.44
N VAL A 37 22.43 -25.39 -0.08
CA VAL A 37 23.81 -24.89 0.16
C VAL A 37 24.10 -24.57 1.64
N ASN A 38 23.11 -24.53 2.54
CA ASN A 38 23.32 -24.13 3.95
C ASN A 38 23.11 -25.28 4.97
N THR A 39 23.78 -25.21 6.13
CA THR A 39 24.26 -26.37 6.91
C THR A 39 23.39 -26.89 8.07
N ASP A 40 22.18 -26.39 8.30
CA ASP A 40 21.39 -26.81 9.48
C ASP A 40 20.42 -27.98 9.22
N ILE A 41 20.12 -28.28 7.95
CA ILE A 41 19.19 -29.35 7.56
C ILE A 41 19.97 -30.58 7.11
N LYS A 42 19.77 -31.71 7.80
CA LYS A 42 20.36 -33.00 7.40
C LYS A 42 19.89 -33.38 5.99
N ARG A 43 20.83 -33.69 5.10
CA ARG A 43 20.56 -34.06 3.69
C ARG A 43 19.55 -35.20 3.54
N GLU A 44 19.52 -36.11 4.51
CA GLU A 44 18.58 -37.23 4.61
C GLU A 44 17.12 -36.77 4.54
N LYS A 45 16.79 -35.62 5.15
CA LYS A 45 15.44 -35.06 5.18
C LYS A 45 14.97 -34.54 3.82
N LEU A 46 15.90 -34.19 2.94
CA LEU A 46 15.63 -33.61 1.62
C LEU A 46 15.50 -34.67 0.51
N PHE A 47 15.73 -35.95 0.79
CA PHE A 47 15.78 -36.96 -0.25
C PHE A 47 14.42 -37.18 -0.91
N SER A 48 14.34 -36.97 -2.23
CA SER A 48 13.19 -37.36 -3.05
C SER A 48 13.45 -38.73 -3.67
N TYR A 49 12.59 -39.70 -3.33
CA TYR A 49 12.59 -41.03 -3.93
C TYR A 49 12.32 -40.99 -5.45
N LYS A 50 11.56 -39.99 -5.92
CA LYS A 50 11.24 -39.80 -7.34
C LYS A 50 12.48 -39.45 -8.17
N PHE A 51 13.38 -38.64 -7.63
CA PHE A 51 14.56 -38.16 -8.36
C PHE A 51 15.88 -38.80 -7.92
N LYS A 52 15.87 -39.57 -6.82
CA LYS A 52 17.07 -40.07 -6.13
C LYS A 52 18.07 -38.95 -5.80
N LYS A 53 17.54 -37.74 -5.52
CA LYS A 53 18.29 -36.50 -5.26
C LYS A 53 17.53 -35.63 -4.26
N ASN A 54 18.16 -34.55 -3.80
CA ASN A 54 17.50 -33.57 -2.93
C ASN A 54 16.32 -32.92 -3.66
N GLY A 55 15.18 -32.89 -2.99
CA GLY A 55 13.94 -32.36 -3.51
C GLY A 55 13.07 -31.74 -2.42
N LEU A 56 12.17 -30.89 -2.88
CA LEU A 56 11.12 -30.29 -2.08
C LEU A 56 9.77 -30.61 -2.69
N ARG A 57 8.76 -30.80 -1.86
CA ARG A 57 7.40 -31.11 -2.30
C ARG A 57 6.48 -29.92 -2.11
N THR A 58 5.68 -29.63 -3.12
CA THR A 58 4.67 -28.56 -3.10
C THR A 58 3.36 -29.07 -3.68
N GLN A 59 2.25 -28.77 -3.03
CA GLN A 59 0.91 -29.09 -3.52
C GLN A 59 0.32 -27.84 -4.18
N ILE A 60 -0.30 -28.00 -5.34
CA ILE A 60 -1.09 -26.94 -5.97
C ILE A 60 -2.53 -27.38 -6.14
N ILE A 61 -3.46 -26.43 -6.04
CA ILE A 61 -4.84 -26.62 -6.44
C ILE A 61 -5.11 -25.68 -7.59
N SER A 62 -5.61 -26.22 -8.68
CA SER A 62 -6.01 -25.45 -9.85
C SER A 62 -7.51 -25.58 -10.06
N ASP A 63 -8.12 -24.56 -10.68
CA ASP A 63 -9.49 -24.68 -11.14
C ASP A 63 -9.59 -25.31 -12.53
N VAL A 64 -10.81 -25.59 -12.96
CA VAL A 64 -11.13 -26.10 -14.30
C VAL A 64 -10.71 -25.19 -15.46
N ASN A 65 -10.35 -23.93 -15.20
CA ASN A 65 -9.76 -23.03 -16.20
C ASN A 65 -8.24 -23.07 -16.18
N ASP A 66 -7.65 -24.06 -15.50
CA ASP A 66 -6.23 -24.22 -15.15
C ASP A 66 -5.59 -22.93 -14.65
N MET A 67 -6.32 -22.16 -13.84
CA MET A 67 -5.77 -21.11 -13.00
C MET A 67 -5.31 -21.74 -11.70
N ILE A 68 -4.08 -21.48 -11.27
CA ILE A 68 -3.59 -21.95 -9.98
C ILE A 68 -4.35 -21.18 -8.92
N VAL A 69 -5.25 -21.89 -8.25
CA VAL A 69 -6.04 -21.34 -7.17
C VAL A 69 -5.19 -21.34 -5.95
N TYR A 70 -4.69 -22.48 -5.42
CA TYR A 70 -3.94 -22.62 -4.14
C TYR A 70 -2.52 -23.17 -4.33
N VAL A 71 -1.58 -22.78 -3.46
CA VAL A 71 -0.22 -23.34 -3.37
C VAL A 71 0.14 -23.56 -1.89
N SER A 72 0.47 -24.80 -1.52
CA SER A 72 0.87 -25.13 -0.16
C SER A 72 2.21 -24.48 0.20
N LYS A 73 2.54 -24.47 1.49
CA LYS A 73 3.95 -24.33 1.85
C LYS A 73 4.69 -25.55 1.33
N THR A 74 5.85 -25.30 0.76
CA THR A 74 6.78 -26.33 0.30
C THR A 74 7.41 -27.00 1.51
N ASP A 75 7.52 -28.31 1.47
CA ASP A 75 8.07 -29.14 2.54
C ASP A 75 9.14 -30.10 2.02
N MET A 76 9.87 -30.74 2.92
CA MET A 76 10.98 -31.64 2.59
C MET A 76 10.46 -33.02 2.15
N CYS A 77 10.98 -33.57 1.04
CA CYS A 77 10.43 -34.79 0.46
C CYS A 77 10.52 -36.04 1.35
N ALA A 78 11.51 -36.15 2.25
CA ALA A 78 11.62 -37.34 3.11
C ALA A 78 10.71 -37.28 4.35
N GLU A 79 10.26 -36.09 4.75
CA GLU A 79 9.40 -35.90 5.93
C GLU A 79 7.92 -35.66 5.55
N SER A 80 7.65 -35.40 4.27
CA SER A 80 6.32 -35.06 3.78
C SER A 80 5.86 -36.04 2.69
N SER A 81 4.60 -36.48 2.79
CA SER A 81 3.91 -37.24 1.74
C SER A 81 2.77 -36.38 1.19
N ASP A 82 2.23 -36.76 0.02
CA ASP A 82 1.07 -36.06 -0.55
C ASP A 82 -0.11 -36.03 0.43
N GLY A 83 -0.30 -37.12 1.17
CA GLY A 83 -1.31 -37.23 2.22
C GLY A 83 -1.07 -36.34 3.44
N SER A 84 0.16 -36.30 3.98
CA SER A 84 0.44 -35.43 5.14
C SER A 84 0.34 -33.95 4.75
N MET A 85 0.79 -33.60 3.54
CA MET A 85 0.61 -32.25 3.00
C MET A 85 -0.86 -31.92 2.76
N PHE A 86 -1.66 -32.85 2.26
CA PHE A 86 -3.10 -32.67 2.04
C PHE A 86 -3.85 -32.26 3.31
N LEU A 87 -3.57 -32.91 4.44
CA LEU A 87 -4.15 -32.53 5.74
C LEU A 87 -3.60 -31.18 6.24
N ASN A 88 -2.30 -30.92 6.06
CA ASN A 88 -1.65 -29.68 6.49
C ASN A 88 -2.14 -28.44 5.75
N ILE A 89 -2.65 -28.58 4.52
CA ILE A 89 -3.25 -27.49 3.75
C ILE A 89 -4.51 -26.94 4.46
N LYS A 90 -5.17 -27.76 5.28
CA LYS A 90 -6.41 -27.39 5.99
C LYS A 90 -7.48 -26.93 5.00
N LEU A 91 -7.80 -27.79 4.03
CA LEU A 91 -8.73 -27.50 2.93
C LEU A 91 -10.10 -27.01 3.38
N TYR A 92 -10.51 -27.35 4.59
CA TYR A 92 -11.75 -26.85 5.16
C TYR A 92 -11.82 -25.33 5.29
N ASN A 93 -10.69 -24.64 5.46
CA ASN A 93 -10.66 -23.19 5.42
C ASN A 93 -10.59 -22.62 4.00
N LYS A 94 -10.51 -23.49 2.98
CA LYS A 94 -10.13 -23.16 1.59
C LYS A 94 -11.20 -23.46 0.55
N LEU A 95 -11.94 -24.54 0.74
CA LEU A 95 -12.99 -25.00 -0.17
C LEU A 95 -14.36 -24.46 0.24
N ASN A 96 -15.24 -24.31 -0.74
CA ASN A 96 -16.66 -24.10 -0.50
C ASN A 96 -17.41 -25.45 -0.58
N ASN A 97 -18.56 -25.59 0.07
CA ASN A 97 -19.37 -26.82 0.04
C ASN A 97 -19.80 -27.23 -1.39
N TYR A 98 -19.85 -26.27 -2.33
CA TYR A 98 -20.14 -26.53 -3.75
C TYR A 98 -18.90 -26.91 -4.58
N ASP A 99 -17.70 -26.91 -4.00
CA ASP A 99 -16.51 -27.36 -4.73
C ASP A 99 -16.41 -28.89 -4.72
N ALA A 100 -16.09 -29.47 -5.87
CA ALA A 100 -15.69 -30.86 -5.98
C ALA A 100 -14.24 -30.93 -6.47
N LEU A 101 -13.41 -31.60 -5.67
CA LEU A 101 -11.97 -31.67 -5.81
C LEU A 101 -11.56 -33.00 -6.43
N ALA A 102 -10.99 -32.93 -7.63
CA ALA A 102 -10.34 -34.06 -8.30
C ALA A 102 -8.94 -34.30 -7.74
N MET A 103 -8.62 -35.54 -7.40
CA MET A 103 -7.34 -35.94 -6.79
C MET A 103 -6.88 -37.32 -7.24
N ASP A 104 -5.58 -37.62 -7.13
CA ASP A 104 -5.06 -38.97 -7.37
C ASP A 104 -5.46 -39.93 -6.22
N GLY A 105 -5.39 -41.24 -6.48
CA GLY A 105 -5.77 -42.29 -5.55
C GLY A 105 -4.98 -42.27 -4.23
N GLY A 106 -3.77 -41.72 -4.18
CA GLY A 106 -3.00 -41.63 -2.93
C GLY A 106 -3.64 -40.74 -1.84
N TYR A 107 -4.43 -39.74 -2.24
CA TYR A 107 -5.10 -38.83 -1.30
C TYR A 107 -6.31 -39.47 -0.60
N THR A 108 -6.90 -40.51 -1.20
CA THR A 108 -8.12 -41.17 -0.72
C THR A 108 -8.03 -41.66 0.72
N LEU A 109 -6.84 -42.12 1.13
CA LEU A 109 -6.54 -42.59 2.48
C LEU A 109 -6.73 -41.50 3.56
N PHE A 110 -6.76 -40.22 3.16
CA PHE A 110 -6.81 -39.06 4.04
C PHE A 110 -8.12 -38.27 3.93
N VAL A 111 -9.02 -38.64 2.99
CA VAL A 111 -10.29 -37.93 2.76
C VAL A 111 -11.20 -38.01 3.99
N ASN A 112 -11.38 -39.19 4.57
CA ASN A 112 -12.23 -39.36 5.76
C ASN A 112 -11.73 -38.54 6.96
N GLN A 113 -10.41 -38.49 7.15
CA GLN A 113 -9.80 -37.68 8.20
C GLN A 113 -10.04 -36.18 7.97
N LEU A 114 -9.96 -35.72 6.71
CA LEU A 114 -10.27 -34.33 6.37
C LEU A 114 -11.76 -34.01 6.62
N ILE A 115 -12.68 -34.89 6.25
CA ILE A 115 -14.12 -34.72 6.48
C ILE A 115 -14.41 -34.58 7.97
N GLU A 116 -13.83 -35.46 8.81
CA GLU A 116 -14.00 -35.41 10.27
C GLU A 116 -13.48 -34.08 10.85
N LEU A 117 -12.27 -33.67 10.46
CA LEU A 117 -11.68 -32.39 10.88
C LEU A 117 -12.51 -31.18 10.43
N SER A 118 -13.16 -31.28 9.27
CA SER A 118 -14.03 -30.23 8.73
C SER A 118 -15.34 -30.12 9.53
N SER A 119 -15.94 -31.27 9.86
CA SER A 119 -17.16 -31.35 10.66
C SER A 119 -16.96 -30.74 12.05
N GLN A 120 -15.82 -31.01 12.71
CA GLN A 120 -15.45 -30.38 13.99
C GLN A 120 -15.31 -28.85 13.91
N LYS A 121 -15.15 -28.28 12.70
CA LYS A 121 -15.10 -26.83 12.45
C LYS A 121 -16.41 -26.26 11.93
N GLY A 122 -17.49 -27.06 11.89
CA GLY A 122 -18.81 -26.64 11.42
C GLY A 122 -18.91 -26.56 9.89
N ILE A 123 -18.07 -27.29 9.16
CA ILE A 123 -18.07 -27.32 7.70
C ILE A 123 -18.41 -28.73 7.23
N ASP A 124 -19.51 -28.84 6.48
CA ASP A 124 -20.10 -30.11 6.06
C ASP A 124 -19.62 -30.50 4.66
N PHE A 125 -18.46 -31.17 4.58
CA PHE A 125 -18.05 -31.87 3.37
C PHE A 125 -18.47 -33.34 3.44
N ASN A 126 -18.78 -33.90 2.29
CA ASN A 126 -19.08 -35.32 2.16
C ASN A 126 -18.24 -35.95 1.03
N ASN A 127 -18.38 -37.25 0.81
CA ASN A 127 -17.61 -37.97 -0.20
C ASN A 127 -17.84 -37.46 -1.63
N SER A 128 -18.97 -36.82 -1.94
CA SER A 128 -19.21 -36.25 -3.28
C SER A 128 -18.34 -35.02 -3.57
N ASN A 129 -17.76 -34.39 -2.55
CA ASN A 129 -16.81 -33.29 -2.73
C ASN A 129 -15.43 -33.78 -3.19
N PHE A 130 -15.14 -35.08 -3.19
CA PHE A 130 -13.82 -35.62 -3.48
C PHE A 130 -13.92 -36.71 -4.55
N ILE A 131 -13.33 -36.45 -5.72
CA ILE A 131 -13.40 -37.33 -6.88
C ILE A 131 -12.00 -37.88 -7.18
N TYR A 132 -11.90 -39.19 -7.35
CA TYR A 132 -10.64 -39.89 -7.55
C TYR A 132 -10.84 -41.13 -8.45
N PRO A 133 -9.75 -41.68 -9.02
CA PRO A 133 -9.83 -42.87 -9.87
C PRO A 133 -10.41 -44.07 -9.11
N ILE A 134 -11.15 -44.91 -9.84
CA ILE A 134 -11.67 -46.18 -9.32
C ILE A 134 -10.50 -47.17 -9.22
N ARG A 135 -10.30 -47.74 -8.03
CA ARG A 135 -9.30 -48.78 -7.78
C ARG A 135 -9.98 -50.01 -7.16
N LYS A 136 -9.55 -51.20 -7.59
CA LYS A 136 -9.99 -52.50 -7.06
C LYS A 136 -8.81 -53.26 -6.47
N ASP A 137 -9.11 -54.34 -5.75
CA ASP A 137 -8.12 -55.26 -5.23
C ASP A 137 -7.25 -55.87 -6.34
N ILE A 138 -6.05 -56.31 -5.97
CA ILE A 138 -4.97 -56.75 -6.89
C ILE A 138 -5.40 -57.83 -7.91
N ASN A 139 -6.49 -58.57 -7.64
CA ASN A 139 -7.00 -59.65 -8.49
C ASN A 139 -8.40 -59.37 -9.10
N ALA A 140 -8.91 -58.14 -9.01
CA ALA A 140 -10.23 -57.78 -9.53
C ALA A 140 -10.09 -56.77 -10.68
N ASP A 141 -10.51 -57.19 -11.88
CA ASP A 141 -10.43 -56.35 -13.07
C ASP A 141 -11.45 -55.20 -13.03
N LEU A 142 -11.02 -54.05 -13.55
CA LEU A 142 -11.93 -52.96 -13.87
C LEU A 142 -12.84 -53.40 -15.02
N ASN A 143 -14.12 -53.07 -14.95
CA ASN A 143 -15.02 -53.23 -16.09
C ASN A 143 -14.76 -52.14 -17.14
N ALA A 144 -15.45 -52.20 -18.29
CA ALA A 144 -15.25 -51.25 -19.38
C ALA A 144 -15.57 -49.80 -18.97
N ASP A 145 -16.62 -49.59 -18.19
CA ASP A 145 -17.05 -48.26 -17.74
C ASP A 145 -16.08 -47.66 -16.72
N GLU A 146 -15.54 -48.48 -15.80
CA GLU A 146 -14.54 -48.07 -14.83
C GLU A 146 -13.20 -47.73 -15.48
N ARG A 147 -12.80 -48.49 -16.51
CA ARG A 147 -11.64 -48.14 -17.34
C ARG A 147 -11.87 -46.80 -18.06
N HIS A 148 -13.01 -46.64 -18.71
CA HIS A 148 -13.36 -45.40 -19.39
C HIS A 148 -13.37 -44.20 -18.43
N PHE A 149 -13.95 -44.37 -17.24
CA PHE A 149 -13.92 -43.35 -16.18
C PHE A 149 -12.48 -42.96 -15.83
N ASN A 150 -11.61 -43.94 -15.56
CA ASN A 150 -10.23 -43.69 -15.19
C ASN A 150 -9.42 -43.04 -16.33
N ASP A 151 -9.64 -43.45 -17.59
CA ASP A 151 -8.98 -42.87 -18.76
C ASP A 151 -9.35 -41.39 -18.93
N VAL A 152 -10.64 -41.06 -18.84
CA VAL A 152 -11.12 -39.68 -18.92
C VAL A 152 -10.64 -38.87 -17.71
N PHE A 153 -10.62 -39.47 -16.52
CA PHE A 153 -10.09 -38.84 -15.31
C PHE A 153 -8.58 -38.52 -15.43
N GLY A 154 -7.80 -39.38 -16.08
CA GLY A 154 -6.36 -39.19 -16.33
C GLY A 154 -6.03 -37.88 -17.06
N SER A 155 -6.97 -37.34 -17.84
CA SER A 155 -6.80 -36.03 -18.48
C SER A 155 -6.68 -34.86 -17.48
N PHE A 156 -7.35 -34.94 -16.32
CA PHE A 156 -7.28 -33.92 -15.28
C PHE A 156 -5.92 -33.90 -14.58
N ARG A 157 -5.36 -35.09 -14.32
CA ARG A 157 -4.00 -35.22 -13.78
C ARG A 157 -2.96 -34.63 -14.73
N SER A 158 -3.06 -34.98 -16.02
CA SER A 158 -2.16 -34.48 -17.05
C SER A 158 -2.17 -32.94 -17.14
N LYS A 159 -3.33 -32.31 -16.92
CA LYS A 159 -3.43 -30.84 -16.88
C LYS A 159 -2.58 -30.23 -15.77
N VAL A 160 -2.61 -30.78 -14.55
CA VAL A 160 -1.84 -30.24 -13.42
C VAL A 160 -0.35 -30.50 -13.60
N GLU A 161 0.04 -31.68 -14.08
CA GLU A 161 1.44 -31.99 -14.41
C GLU A 161 2.01 -31.04 -15.48
N ASN A 162 1.22 -30.72 -16.52
CA ASN A 162 1.57 -29.73 -17.53
C ASN A 162 1.79 -28.35 -16.91
N GLN A 163 1.02 -27.97 -15.89
CA GLN A 163 1.19 -26.69 -15.25
C GLN A 163 2.54 -26.53 -14.56
N PHE A 164 3.04 -27.59 -13.91
CA PHE A 164 4.37 -27.59 -13.31
C PHE A 164 5.47 -27.61 -14.37
N SER A 165 5.28 -28.35 -15.46
CA SER A 165 6.20 -28.36 -16.60
C SER A 165 6.36 -26.95 -17.21
N GLU A 166 5.26 -26.23 -17.41
CA GLU A 166 5.28 -24.85 -17.89
C GLU A 166 6.07 -23.91 -16.95
N ILE A 167 5.87 -24.04 -15.63
CA ILE A 167 6.62 -23.26 -14.63
C ILE A 167 8.11 -23.61 -14.70
N GLY A 168 8.46 -24.89 -14.76
CA GLY A 168 9.86 -25.34 -14.82
C GLY A 168 10.57 -25.00 -16.13
N ASN A 169 9.84 -24.89 -17.25
CA ASN A 169 10.38 -24.43 -18.52
C ASN A 169 10.56 -22.91 -18.57
N LYS A 170 9.72 -22.18 -17.83
CA LYS A 170 9.73 -20.72 -17.81
C LYS A 170 10.79 -20.15 -16.87
N PHE A 171 10.84 -20.70 -15.67
CA PHE A 171 11.72 -20.27 -14.58
C PHE A 171 12.82 -21.31 -14.40
N ASN A 172 14.07 -20.95 -14.73
CA ASN A 172 15.19 -21.89 -14.70
C ASN A 172 15.38 -22.51 -13.30
N ARG A 173 15.17 -21.71 -12.24
CA ARG A 173 15.14 -22.15 -10.83
C ARG A 173 14.19 -23.32 -10.53
N PHE A 174 13.07 -23.46 -11.24
CA PHE A 174 12.09 -24.52 -11.00
C PHE A 174 12.20 -25.67 -12.02
N SER A 175 13.23 -25.66 -12.89
CA SER A 175 13.46 -26.71 -13.88
C SER A 175 14.00 -27.99 -13.24
N ASN A 176 13.31 -29.12 -13.39
CA ASN A 176 13.82 -30.41 -12.90
C ASN A 176 15.04 -30.92 -13.68
N SER A 177 15.18 -30.55 -14.95
CA SER A 177 16.26 -30.97 -15.84
C SER A 177 17.57 -30.26 -15.48
N ASN A 178 17.50 -28.94 -15.35
CA ASN A 178 18.67 -28.06 -15.26
C ASN A 178 18.80 -27.34 -13.92
N SER A 179 18.03 -27.71 -12.88
CA SER A 179 17.98 -26.97 -11.59
C SER A 179 19.36 -26.52 -11.08
N ILE A 180 19.61 -25.22 -11.18
CA ILE A 180 20.74 -24.50 -10.55
C ILE A 180 20.32 -24.01 -9.15
N ALA A 181 19.07 -24.26 -8.72
CA ALA A 181 18.46 -23.66 -7.54
C ALA A 181 19.26 -23.93 -6.26
N LYS A 182 20.16 -22.99 -5.96
CA LYS A 182 20.86 -22.89 -4.69
C LYS A 182 19.87 -22.32 -3.68
N ILE A 183 19.40 -23.17 -2.78
CA ILE A 183 18.49 -22.75 -1.71
C ILE A 183 19.31 -22.65 -0.43
N ASP A 184 19.32 -21.45 0.12
CA ASP A 184 19.80 -21.10 1.46
C ASP A 184 18.62 -20.94 2.43
N ASN A 185 17.44 -20.55 1.94
CA ASN A 185 16.24 -20.31 2.73
C ASN A 185 14.95 -20.82 2.04
N ILE A 186 14.26 -21.76 2.69
CA ILE A 186 13.00 -22.34 2.17
C ILE A 186 11.84 -21.33 2.10
N LYS A 187 11.85 -20.27 2.93
CA LYS A 187 10.84 -19.20 2.87
C LYS A 187 10.98 -18.39 1.59
N PHE A 188 12.22 -18.10 1.18
CA PHE A 188 12.49 -17.37 -0.04
C PHE A 188 12.12 -18.19 -1.29
N TYR A 189 12.45 -19.49 -1.28
CA TYR A 189 12.00 -20.41 -2.33
C TYR A 189 10.46 -20.42 -2.47
N ASN A 190 9.75 -20.54 -1.33
CA ASN A 190 8.28 -20.51 -1.32
C ASN A 190 7.71 -19.22 -1.93
N LEU A 191 8.29 -18.06 -1.59
CA LEU A 191 7.86 -16.78 -2.13
C LEU A 191 8.06 -16.70 -3.65
N GLN A 192 9.24 -17.10 -4.13
CA GLN A 192 9.56 -17.13 -5.55
C GLN A 192 8.65 -18.08 -6.33
N PHE A 193 8.36 -19.26 -5.77
CA PHE A 193 7.48 -20.25 -6.41
C PHE A 193 6.05 -19.72 -6.52
N ARG A 194 5.52 -19.12 -5.44
CA ARG A 194 4.21 -18.46 -5.45
C ARG A 194 4.14 -17.32 -6.47
N LEU A 195 5.20 -16.51 -6.56
CA LEU A 195 5.29 -15.44 -7.56
C LEU A 195 5.27 -15.99 -8.99
N ALA A 196 5.99 -17.09 -9.26
CA ALA A 196 5.93 -17.76 -10.56
C ALA A 196 4.51 -18.26 -10.90
N CYS A 197 3.79 -18.86 -9.94
CA CYS A 197 2.38 -19.24 -10.12
C CYS A 197 1.49 -18.03 -10.41
N LEU A 198 1.69 -16.90 -9.74
CA LEU A 198 0.93 -15.67 -9.96
C LEU A 198 1.20 -15.09 -11.36
N LEU A 199 2.47 -14.97 -11.77
CA LEU A 199 2.85 -14.48 -13.09
C LEU A 199 2.24 -15.35 -14.19
N LYS A 200 2.28 -16.67 -14.00
CA LYS A 200 1.63 -17.62 -14.90
C LYS A 200 0.12 -17.36 -15.02
N ASN A 201 -0.57 -17.17 -13.90
CA ASN A 201 -1.99 -16.83 -13.91
C ASN A 201 -2.25 -15.52 -14.68
N ILE A 202 -1.40 -14.49 -14.48
CA ILE A 202 -1.52 -13.21 -15.19
C ILE A 202 -1.37 -13.40 -16.69
N GLN A 203 -0.36 -14.14 -17.16
CA GLN A 203 -0.20 -14.44 -18.58
C GLN A 203 -1.40 -15.17 -19.15
N LYS A 204 -1.88 -16.22 -18.46
CA LYS A 204 -3.03 -16.98 -18.92
C LYS A 204 -4.27 -16.10 -19.04
N PHE A 205 -4.49 -15.23 -18.05
CA PHE A 205 -5.58 -14.27 -18.06
C PHE A 205 -5.44 -13.29 -19.24
N SER A 206 -4.27 -12.67 -19.40
CA SER A 206 -4.01 -11.72 -20.49
C SER A 206 -4.17 -12.36 -21.87
N ASN A 207 -3.68 -13.59 -22.06
CA ASN A 207 -3.85 -14.33 -23.31
C ASN A 207 -5.33 -14.65 -23.58
N LYS A 208 -6.07 -15.07 -22.55
CA LYS A 208 -7.50 -15.41 -22.68
C LYS A 208 -8.36 -14.20 -23.06
N PHE A 209 -8.00 -13.02 -22.60
CA PHE A 209 -8.74 -11.78 -22.84
C PHE A 209 -8.08 -10.84 -23.86
N ASN A 210 -7.03 -11.30 -24.54
CA ASN A 210 -6.25 -10.54 -25.52
C ASN A 210 -5.84 -9.13 -25.02
N ILE A 211 -5.37 -9.06 -23.77
CA ILE A 211 -4.99 -7.80 -23.13
C ILE A 211 -3.65 -7.33 -23.70
N ASN A 212 -3.58 -6.07 -24.16
CA ASN A 212 -2.32 -5.48 -24.61
C ASN A 212 -1.40 -5.21 -23.41
N ILE A 213 -0.34 -6.00 -23.27
CA ILE A 213 0.63 -5.89 -22.17
C ILE A 213 1.88 -5.14 -22.65
N GLN A 214 2.27 -4.10 -21.90
CA GLN A 214 3.49 -3.32 -22.15
C GLN A 214 4.78 -4.17 -22.04
N PRO A 215 5.85 -3.87 -22.81
CA PRO A 215 7.07 -4.68 -22.84
C PRO A 215 7.72 -4.93 -21.46
N HIS A 216 7.73 -3.93 -20.58
CA HIS A 216 8.32 -4.05 -19.24
C HIS A 216 7.54 -4.99 -18.30
N HIS A 217 6.25 -5.23 -18.57
CA HIS A 217 5.45 -6.23 -17.85
C HIS A 217 5.63 -7.66 -18.38
N LYS A 218 6.38 -7.84 -19.48
CA LYS A 218 6.69 -9.14 -20.11
C LYS A 218 8.13 -9.60 -19.89
N LEU A 219 8.94 -8.92 -19.07
CA LEU A 219 10.35 -9.30 -18.87
C LEU A 219 10.52 -10.75 -18.40
N TRP A 220 9.61 -11.19 -17.53
CA TRP A 220 9.55 -12.58 -17.05
C TRP A 220 9.09 -13.58 -18.13
N GLU A 221 8.57 -13.11 -19.27
CA GLU A 221 8.18 -13.95 -20.39
C GLU A 221 9.36 -14.44 -21.24
N THR A 222 10.57 -13.95 -20.97
CA THR A 222 11.78 -14.44 -21.63
C THR A 222 12.03 -15.92 -21.34
N LYS A 223 12.66 -16.65 -22.28
CA LYS A 223 13.04 -18.05 -22.06
C LYS A 223 14.11 -18.11 -20.96
N ASN A 224 13.97 -19.06 -20.03
CA ASN A 224 14.89 -19.26 -18.91
C ASN A 224 15.01 -18.03 -17.98
N PHE A 225 13.90 -17.32 -17.75
CA PHE A 225 13.89 -16.20 -16.81
C PHE A 225 14.35 -16.66 -15.42
N GLU A 226 15.13 -15.82 -14.74
CA GLU A 226 15.61 -16.07 -13.39
C GLU A 226 15.38 -14.84 -12.53
N PHE A 227 15.02 -15.06 -11.25
CA PHE A 227 14.83 -13.96 -10.31
C PHE A 227 16.19 -13.31 -10.00
N PRO A 228 16.28 -11.97 -9.96
CA PRO A 228 17.53 -11.28 -9.65
C PRO A 228 18.04 -11.71 -8.26
N TYR A 229 19.27 -12.21 -8.20
CA TYR A 229 19.92 -12.73 -6.98
C TYR A 229 20.59 -11.62 -6.15
N GLU A 230 21.01 -10.55 -6.82
CA GLU A 230 21.48 -9.31 -6.19
C GLU A 230 20.42 -8.24 -6.42
N ALA A 231 20.36 -7.24 -5.53
CA ALA A 231 19.63 -6.00 -5.75
C ALA A 231 20.29 -5.19 -6.88
N LYS A 232 20.44 -5.78 -8.08
CA LYS A 232 20.54 -5.02 -9.30
C LYS A 232 19.16 -4.43 -9.50
N LEU A 233 19.04 -3.17 -9.10
CA LEU A 233 18.04 -2.27 -9.65
C LEU A 233 18.01 -2.55 -11.14
N ILE A 234 16.89 -3.11 -11.60
CA ILE A 234 16.66 -3.20 -13.04
C ILE A 234 16.59 -1.74 -13.47
N ASP A 235 17.60 -1.28 -14.19
CA ASP A 235 17.59 0.02 -14.85
C ASP A 235 16.42 0.00 -15.83
N ILE A 236 15.26 0.42 -15.36
CA ILE A 236 14.24 0.96 -16.24
C ILE A 236 14.87 2.25 -16.74
N VAL A 237 15.43 2.18 -17.95
CA VAL A 237 16.04 3.32 -18.64
C VAL A 237 14.99 4.41 -18.75
N ILE A 238 15.01 5.33 -17.78
CA ILE A 238 14.54 6.69 -17.93
C ILE A 238 15.82 7.47 -18.16
N SER A 239 16.04 7.86 -19.40
CA SER A 239 17.19 8.65 -19.86
C SER A 239 17.48 9.82 -18.92
N ASN A 240 18.63 9.78 -18.22
CA ASN A 240 19.55 10.89 -17.92
C ASN A 240 20.57 10.50 -16.82
N SER A 241 21.35 9.45 -17.04
CA SER A 241 22.35 8.92 -16.09
C SER A 241 23.60 9.81 -15.90
N ILE A 242 23.81 10.80 -16.76
CA ILE A 242 25.03 11.63 -16.76
C ILE A 242 25.01 12.68 -15.65
N GLU A 243 23.83 13.12 -15.20
CA GLU A 243 23.68 14.18 -14.20
C GLU A 243 23.86 13.67 -12.75
N GLN A 244 23.56 12.39 -12.50
CA GLN A 244 23.68 11.78 -11.18
C GLN A 244 25.12 11.42 -10.80
N SER A 245 25.97 11.11 -11.79
CA SER A 245 27.40 10.80 -11.55
C SER A 245 28.16 12.04 -11.06
N LYS A 246 27.93 13.20 -11.69
CA LYS A 246 28.60 14.46 -11.31
C LYS A 246 28.29 14.87 -9.88
N ARG A 247 27.03 14.74 -9.44
CA ARG A 247 26.60 15.05 -8.07
C ARG A 247 27.23 14.14 -7.01
N LYS A 248 27.61 12.91 -7.39
CA LYS A 248 28.22 11.94 -6.46
C LYS A 248 29.68 12.26 -6.15
N ASP A 249 30.41 12.74 -7.16
CA ASP A 249 31.82 13.11 -7.02
C ASP A 249 31.97 14.44 -6.27
N GLU A 250 31.08 15.43 -6.51
CA GLU A 250 31.01 16.69 -5.74
C GLU A 250 30.68 16.44 -4.25
N MET A 251 29.84 15.45 -3.95
CA MET A 251 29.44 15.10 -2.57
C MET A 251 30.56 14.39 -1.79
N LEU A 252 31.41 13.62 -2.48
CA LEU A 252 32.60 12.98 -1.90
C LEU A 252 33.71 13.99 -1.57
N GLU A 253 33.75 15.12 -2.29
CA GLU A 253 34.69 16.21 -2.06
C GLU A 253 34.29 17.07 -0.84
N LEU A 254 32.97 17.25 -0.64
CA LEU A 254 32.40 17.91 0.53
C LEU A 254 32.57 17.11 1.84
N ASP A 255 32.42 15.78 1.79
CA ASP A 255 32.61 14.92 2.97
C ASP A 255 34.04 14.98 3.53
N LYS A 256 35.06 15.09 2.64
CA LYS A 256 36.47 15.23 3.06
C LYS A 256 36.76 16.55 3.78
N ASN A 257 36.05 17.62 3.44
CA ASN A 257 36.26 18.93 4.06
C ASN A 257 35.59 19.06 5.43
N ILE A 258 34.68 18.13 5.79
CA ILE A 258 33.92 18.15 7.05
C ILE A 258 34.61 17.29 8.14
N GLU A 259 35.42 16.29 7.77
CA GLU A 259 36.14 15.43 8.72
C GLU A 259 37.31 16.14 9.46
N ASP A 260 37.70 17.36 9.05
CA ASP A 260 38.85 18.11 9.62
C ASP A 260 38.50 19.08 10.78
N SER A 261 37.26 19.12 11.28
CA SER A 261 36.90 19.96 12.44
C SER A 261 36.81 19.15 13.75
N SER A 262 37.80 19.36 14.61
CA SER A 262 38.18 18.68 15.86
C SER A 262 37.08 18.07 16.75
N GLU A 263 37.32 16.81 17.10
CA GLU A 263 36.77 16.01 18.20
C GLU A 263 37.14 16.61 19.57
N ASP A 264 36.23 16.58 20.55
CA ASP A 264 36.56 16.15 21.92
C ASP A 264 35.29 15.86 22.76
N ASP A 265 35.37 14.74 23.51
CA ASP A 265 34.46 14.19 24.53
C ASP A 265 33.08 13.63 24.12
N ILE A 266 32.97 12.29 23.99
CA ILE A 266 31.88 11.42 24.52
C ILE A 266 32.23 9.91 24.33
N PRO A 267 31.84 9.00 25.27
CA PRO A 267 32.39 7.64 25.37
C PRO A 267 31.86 6.61 24.35
N LYS A 268 32.74 5.64 24.04
CA LYS A 268 32.61 4.54 23.06
C LYS A 268 31.42 3.60 23.32
N PHE A 269 30.44 3.60 22.40
CA PHE A 269 29.51 2.47 22.19
C PHE A 269 29.26 2.21 20.68
N ASN A 270 29.88 1.14 20.18
CA ASN A 270 29.58 0.34 18.96
C ASN A 270 29.17 1.06 17.63
N GLU A 271 30.18 1.49 16.86
CA GLU A 271 30.06 2.21 15.57
C GLU A 271 29.53 1.40 14.36
N LYS A 272 29.66 0.05 14.34
CA LYS A 272 29.32 -0.74 13.13
C LYS A 272 27.83 -0.78 12.80
N LYS A 273 26.94 -0.52 13.77
CA LYS A 273 25.48 -0.49 13.58
C LYS A 273 24.95 0.90 13.20
N ARG A 274 25.77 1.94 13.37
CA ARG A 274 25.44 3.35 13.08
C ARG A 274 25.74 3.71 11.62
N ARG A 275 26.88 3.28 11.07
CA ARG A 275 27.30 3.59 9.67
C ARG A 275 26.38 3.07 8.56
N ARG A 276 25.68 1.94 8.75
CA ARG A 276 24.72 1.43 7.74
C ARG A 276 23.31 2.04 7.84
N LYS A 277 22.94 2.64 8.99
CA LYS A 277 21.61 3.22 9.22
C LYS A 277 21.59 4.74 9.09
N ALA A 278 22.73 5.39 9.30
CA ALA A 278 22.93 6.78 8.93
C ALA A 278 22.75 6.98 7.40
N ASN A 279 23.21 6.03 6.57
CA ASN A 279 23.08 6.16 5.10
C ASN A 279 21.64 6.03 4.58
N THR A 280 20.73 5.35 5.30
CA THR A 280 19.30 5.28 4.92
C THR A 280 18.51 6.47 5.47
N LEU A 281 18.86 6.93 6.67
CA LEU A 281 18.36 8.17 7.24
C LEU A 281 18.77 9.35 6.35
N ILE A 282 20.04 9.45 5.94
CA ILE A 282 20.57 10.42 4.98
C ILE A 282 20.04 10.14 3.57
N SER A 283 19.72 8.92 3.12
CA SER A 283 19.12 8.77 1.78
C SER A 283 17.68 9.29 1.70
N PHE A 284 16.85 9.09 2.71
CA PHE A 284 15.44 9.56 2.70
C PHE A 284 15.32 11.02 3.16
N ILE A 285 16.13 11.39 4.15
CA ILE A 285 16.31 12.78 4.57
C ILE A 285 17.06 13.55 3.48
N SER A 286 18.11 13.08 2.82
CA SER A 286 18.75 13.80 1.69
C SER A 286 17.97 13.77 0.38
N VAL A 287 16.95 12.91 0.21
CA VAL A 287 16.00 13.05 -0.92
C VAL A 287 14.91 14.10 -0.64
N LEU A 288 14.71 14.52 0.61
CA LEU A 288 13.79 15.60 1.03
C LEU A 288 14.46 16.85 1.63
N ILE A 289 15.72 16.75 2.07
CA ILE A 289 16.60 17.75 2.73
C ILE A 289 17.93 17.89 1.96
N GLY A 290 18.28 17.03 0.98
CA GLY A 290 19.55 17.17 0.24
C GLY A 290 19.62 18.38 -0.69
N GLY A 291 18.48 18.98 -1.00
CA GLY A 291 18.37 20.31 -1.61
C GLY A 291 18.32 21.46 -0.59
N PHE A 292 18.33 21.12 0.71
CA PHE A 292 18.36 22.02 1.85
C PHE A 292 19.71 21.94 2.62
N VAL A 293 20.69 21.16 2.15
CA VAL A 293 22.05 21.12 2.71
C VAL A 293 22.78 22.40 2.30
N GLY A 294 22.58 23.41 3.13
CA GLY A 294 22.98 24.81 2.93
C GLY A 294 22.08 25.76 3.70
N GLU A 295 20.87 25.32 4.10
CA GLU A 295 19.95 26.11 4.90
C GLU A 295 20.12 25.79 6.38
N GLU A 296 20.68 26.73 7.14
CA GLU A 296 20.43 26.78 8.58
C GLU A 296 18.91 26.77 8.78
N ILE A 297 18.36 25.69 9.33
CA ILE A 297 17.05 25.76 9.99
C ILE A 297 17.28 26.76 11.12
N HIS A 298 17.01 28.05 10.84
CA HIS A 298 17.24 29.12 11.80
C HIS A 298 16.66 28.66 13.13
N GLN A 299 17.57 28.59 14.11
CA GLN A 299 17.25 28.40 15.50
C GLN A 299 16.02 29.24 15.80
N CYS A 300 14.90 28.58 16.11
CA CYS A 300 13.61 29.25 16.29
C CYS A 300 13.82 30.51 17.13
N ILE A 301 13.68 31.70 16.53
CA ILE A 301 13.52 32.91 17.33
C ILE A 301 12.27 32.61 18.17
N PRO A 302 12.37 32.56 19.51
CA PRO A 302 11.26 32.14 20.33
C PRO A 302 10.13 33.16 20.21
N HIS A 303 9.20 32.95 19.27
CA HIS A 303 7.87 33.50 19.42
C HIS A 303 7.35 32.96 20.77
N SER A 304 6.91 33.89 21.61
CA SER A 304 6.50 33.71 23.01
C SER A 304 6.12 32.26 23.38
N ILE A 305 6.89 31.63 24.27
CA ILE A 305 6.54 30.32 24.82
C ILE A 305 5.23 30.48 25.58
N ALA A 306 4.14 29.92 25.06
CA ALA A 306 2.86 29.85 25.76
C ALA A 306 3.07 29.09 27.08
N LYS A 307 3.02 29.81 28.20
CA LYS A 307 3.30 29.23 29.53
C LYS A 307 2.15 28.37 30.05
N ARG A 308 0.92 28.68 29.61
CA ARG A 308 -0.33 28.04 30.03
C ARG A 308 -1.24 27.78 28.84
N CYS A 309 -2.08 26.76 28.97
CA CYS A 309 -3.02 26.36 27.94
C CYS A 309 -4.12 27.42 27.78
N THR A 310 -4.20 28.00 26.58
CA THR A 310 -5.22 29.00 26.21
C THR A 310 -6.45 28.37 25.55
N ASN A 311 -6.52 27.05 25.43
CA ASN A 311 -7.72 26.40 24.92
C ASN A 311 -8.88 26.59 25.91
N PRO A 312 -10.10 26.90 25.44
CA PRO A 312 -11.28 26.93 26.30
C PRO A 312 -11.47 25.58 27.02
N SER A 313 -11.56 25.63 28.35
CA SER A 313 -11.93 24.52 29.22
C SER A 313 -13.32 24.05 28.89
N ARG A 314 -13.40 22.88 28.26
CA ARG A 314 -14.66 22.24 27.86
C ARG A 314 -15.44 21.66 29.04
N ARG A 315 -14.85 21.60 30.23
CA ARG A 315 -15.49 21.16 31.48
C ARG A 315 -16.06 22.31 32.33
N MET A 316 -15.61 23.55 32.11
CA MET A 316 -15.95 24.70 32.97
C MET A 316 -16.37 25.91 32.12
N ASN A 317 -17.59 25.90 31.57
CA ASN A 317 -18.29 27.05 30.98
C ASN A 317 -17.42 28.10 30.25
N GLY A 318 -16.51 27.69 29.36
CA GLY A 318 -15.73 28.62 28.53
C GLY A 318 -14.56 29.33 29.22
N THR A 319 -14.26 29.01 30.48
CA THR A 319 -13.01 29.45 31.15
C THR A 319 -11.80 28.83 30.46
N LEU A 320 -10.62 29.46 30.45
CA LEU A 320 -9.42 28.90 29.83
C LEU A 320 -8.96 27.63 30.58
N CYS A 321 -8.40 26.66 29.86
CA CYS A 321 -7.89 25.39 30.42
C CYS A 321 -6.78 25.63 31.45
N ASP A 322 -5.96 26.66 31.25
CA ASP A 322 -4.92 27.18 32.14
C ASP A 322 -3.86 26.17 32.62
N THR A 323 -3.85 24.96 32.03
CA THR A 323 -2.89 23.92 32.36
C THR A 323 -1.47 24.37 32.00
N PRO A 324 -0.49 24.27 32.92
CA PRO A 324 0.89 24.63 32.64
C PRO A 324 1.45 23.83 31.45
N LEU A 325 2.01 24.53 30.46
CA LEU A 325 2.62 23.93 29.27
C LEU A 325 4.15 23.80 29.40
N ILE A 326 4.66 24.15 30.57
CA ILE A 326 6.07 24.21 30.90
C ILE A 326 6.34 23.37 32.15
N LYS A 327 7.43 22.60 32.13
CA LYS A 327 8.02 21.94 33.30
C LYS A 327 8.82 22.98 34.09
N SER A 328 8.58 23.11 35.40
CA SER A 328 9.38 24.00 36.28
C SER A 328 10.86 23.58 36.28
N ILE A 329 11.79 24.54 36.36
CA ILE A 329 13.25 24.26 36.35
C ILE A 329 13.88 24.71 37.67
N SER A 330 14.82 23.88 38.14
CA SER A 330 16.00 24.27 38.92
C SER A 330 16.64 25.59 38.44
N THR A 331 16.79 26.54 39.35
CA THR A 331 17.74 27.66 39.40
C THR A 331 17.80 28.71 38.26
N ASN A 332 17.45 28.40 37.00
CA ASN A 332 17.46 29.36 35.89
C ASN A 332 16.05 29.53 35.31
N ASN A 333 15.48 30.72 35.45
CA ASN A 333 14.09 31.16 35.22
C ASN A 333 13.40 30.86 33.84
N HIS A 334 13.91 29.93 33.01
CA HIS A 334 13.37 29.60 31.69
C HIS A 334 12.83 28.17 31.63
N GLY A 335 11.60 27.92 32.08
CA GLY A 335 11.04 26.57 32.11
C GLY A 335 11.03 25.81 30.76
N THR A 336 11.08 24.46 30.79
CA THR A 336 11.16 23.62 29.58
C THR A 336 9.77 23.20 29.08
N PRO A 337 9.37 23.46 27.82
CA PRO A 337 8.05 23.08 27.31
C PRO A 337 7.85 21.56 27.27
N TYR A 338 6.62 21.09 27.53
CA TYR A 338 6.28 19.66 27.48
C TYR A 338 6.45 19.04 26.09
N LYS A 339 6.15 19.81 25.03
CA LYS A 339 6.27 19.39 23.63
C LYS A 339 6.62 20.62 22.79
N LYS A 340 7.53 20.46 21.83
CA LYS A 340 7.94 21.52 20.90
C LYS A 340 7.46 21.17 19.49
N TYR A 341 6.96 22.15 18.76
CA TYR A 341 6.62 22.00 17.35
C TYR A 341 7.54 22.89 16.53
N ALA A 342 8.36 22.30 15.69
CA ALA A 342 9.17 23.04 14.73
C ALA A 342 8.36 23.22 13.45
N TYR A 343 8.05 24.47 13.13
CA TYR A 343 7.36 24.83 11.90
C TYR A 343 8.04 26.06 11.29
N TYR A 344 7.88 26.19 9.98
CA TYR A 344 8.37 27.31 9.21
C TYR A 344 7.17 28.09 8.69
N PRO A 345 7.07 29.41 8.95
CA PRO A 345 5.97 30.23 8.45
C PRO A 345 5.85 30.10 6.93
N LEU A 346 4.62 29.89 6.45
CA LEU A 346 4.39 29.67 5.01
C LEU A 346 4.77 30.90 4.19
N GLU A 347 4.52 32.10 4.72
CA GLU A 347 4.86 33.39 4.11
C GLU A 347 6.35 33.51 3.81
N ASP A 348 7.21 33.10 4.75
CA ASP A 348 8.66 33.13 4.59
C ASP A 348 9.13 32.11 3.53
N SER A 349 8.47 30.95 3.46
CA SER A 349 8.77 29.94 2.44
C SER A 349 8.40 30.44 1.05
N LEU A 350 7.22 31.07 0.93
CA LEU A 350 6.80 31.67 -0.33
C LEU A 350 7.73 32.81 -0.73
N LYS A 351 8.12 33.69 0.20
CA LYS A 351 9.10 34.75 -0.07
C LYS A 351 10.38 34.19 -0.69
N ARG A 352 10.92 33.10 -0.14
CA ARG A 352 12.12 32.45 -0.71
C ARG A 352 11.88 31.90 -2.11
N LEU A 353 10.72 31.33 -2.39
CA LEU A 353 10.37 30.87 -3.74
C LEU A 353 10.27 32.04 -4.72
N PHE A 354 9.55 33.10 -4.36
CA PHE A 354 9.35 34.29 -5.19
C PHE A 354 10.62 35.12 -5.42
N MET A 355 11.62 35.01 -4.55
CA MET A 355 12.93 35.62 -4.73
C MET A 355 13.82 34.86 -5.73
N ARG A 356 13.42 33.67 -6.18
CA ARG A 356 14.17 32.92 -7.20
C ARG A 356 13.90 33.50 -8.58
N ASP A 357 14.95 33.57 -9.38
CA ASP A 357 14.85 33.94 -10.79
C ASP A 357 13.88 33.00 -11.53
N ASN A 358 13.09 33.57 -12.44
CA ASN A 358 12.05 32.91 -13.25
C ASN A 358 10.94 32.17 -12.47
N PHE A 359 10.83 32.28 -11.15
CA PHE A 359 9.76 31.59 -10.41
C PHE A 359 8.36 32.11 -10.79
N GLU A 360 8.21 33.44 -10.87
CA GLU A 360 6.96 34.09 -11.27
C GLU A 360 6.54 33.71 -12.70
N GLU A 361 7.49 33.60 -13.62
CA GLU A 361 7.20 33.13 -14.97
C GLU A 361 6.72 31.68 -14.98
N LYS A 362 7.36 30.81 -14.20
CA LYS A 362 7.00 29.37 -14.13
C LYS A 362 5.60 29.14 -13.59
N ILE A 363 5.18 29.88 -12.55
CA ILE A 363 3.83 29.73 -11.97
C ILE A 363 2.72 30.29 -12.85
N GLU A 364 3.05 30.96 -13.96
CA GLU A 364 2.09 31.46 -14.95
C GLU A 364 2.02 30.58 -16.21
N GLN A 365 2.97 29.65 -16.40
CA GLN A 365 3.05 28.78 -17.58
C GLN A 365 1.79 27.94 -17.80
N TRP A 366 1.10 27.56 -16.71
CA TRP A 366 -0.15 26.79 -16.79
C TRP A 366 -1.23 27.50 -17.63
N LYS A 367 -1.20 28.84 -17.76
CA LYS A 367 -2.15 29.59 -18.62
C LYS A 367 -2.03 29.24 -20.10
N SER A 368 -0.87 28.73 -20.52
CA SER A 368 -0.61 28.25 -21.88
C SER A 368 -0.87 26.75 -22.06
N HIS A 369 -1.33 26.05 -21.01
CA HIS A 369 -1.59 24.61 -21.05
C HIS A 369 -2.73 24.28 -22.03
N PRO A 370 -2.49 23.42 -23.03
CA PRO A 370 -3.53 23.06 -23.99
C PRO A 370 -4.57 22.14 -23.33
N MET A 371 -5.82 22.58 -23.30
CA MET A 371 -6.93 21.73 -22.85
C MET A 371 -7.42 20.85 -24.00
N GLU A 372 -7.26 19.53 -23.84
CA GLU A 372 -7.80 18.55 -24.77
C GLU A 372 -9.17 18.03 -24.27
N PRO A 373 -10.24 18.10 -25.09
CA PRO A 373 -11.54 17.61 -24.69
C PRO A 373 -11.51 16.13 -24.28
N ARG A 374 -12.02 15.83 -23.08
CA ARG A 374 -12.13 14.48 -22.49
C ARG A 374 -10.82 13.85 -22.01
N LEU A 375 -9.71 14.58 -22.00
CA LEU A 375 -8.43 14.11 -21.47
C LEU A 375 -8.00 14.99 -20.27
N PHE A 376 -7.60 14.35 -19.18
CA PHE A 376 -7.02 15.02 -18.02
C PHE A 376 -5.53 14.67 -17.95
N ASN A 377 -4.67 15.62 -18.29
CA ASN A 377 -3.21 15.47 -18.34
C ASN A 377 -2.52 16.04 -17.08
N ASP A 378 -3.08 17.11 -16.52
CA ASP A 378 -2.58 17.77 -15.32
C ASP A 378 -3.73 18.23 -14.40
N VAL A 379 -3.38 18.75 -13.23
CA VAL A 379 -4.29 19.34 -12.24
C VAL A 379 -5.08 20.52 -12.81
N TYR A 380 -4.54 21.21 -13.81
CA TYR A 380 -5.16 22.34 -14.50
C TYR A 380 -6.42 21.92 -15.25
N ASP A 381 -6.46 20.69 -15.78
CA ASP A 381 -7.60 20.21 -16.54
C ASP A 381 -8.83 19.92 -15.65
N GLY A 382 -8.62 19.84 -14.33
CA GLY A 382 -9.67 19.54 -13.36
C GLY A 382 -10.58 20.75 -13.10
N MET A 383 -11.89 20.52 -13.05
CA MET A 383 -12.89 21.57 -12.79
C MET A 383 -12.61 22.36 -11.50
N MET A 384 -12.07 21.72 -10.46
CA MET A 384 -11.72 22.37 -9.19
C MET A 384 -10.62 23.44 -9.32
N TRP A 385 -9.84 23.42 -10.40
CA TRP A 385 -8.86 24.46 -10.70
C TRP A 385 -9.54 25.81 -10.96
N TYR A 386 -10.73 25.80 -11.57
CA TYR A 386 -11.45 26.99 -12.03
C TYR A 386 -12.62 27.39 -11.13
N ASP A 387 -13.14 26.47 -10.30
CA ASP A 387 -14.34 26.69 -9.49
C ASP A 387 -14.15 27.68 -8.32
N LEU A 388 -12.90 27.84 -7.84
CA LEU A 388 -12.62 28.75 -6.73
C LEU A 388 -12.67 30.19 -7.24
N LEU A 389 -13.58 30.99 -6.69
CA LEU A 389 -13.68 32.42 -7.00
C LEU A 389 -12.90 33.26 -5.97
N ASP A 390 -12.25 34.32 -6.45
CA ASP A 390 -11.73 35.38 -5.62
C ASP A 390 -12.90 36.24 -5.10
N PRO A 391 -13.12 36.32 -3.77
CA PRO A 391 -14.23 37.09 -3.21
C PRO A 391 -14.18 38.58 -3.54
N SER A 392 -13.00 39.14 -3.85
CA SER A 392 -12.81 40.56 -4.12
C SER A 392 -13.18 40.94 -5.56
N THR A 393 -12.96 40.04 -6.52
CA THR A 393 -13.18 40.30 -7.95
C THR A 393 -14.37 39.54 -8.53
N GLY A 394 -14.78 38.43 -7.90
CA GLY A 394 -15.79 37.51 -8.43
C GLY A 394 -15.30 36.65 -9.60
N LEU A 395 -14.03 36.78 -10.01
CA LEU A 395 -13.39 35.98 -11.04
C LEU A 395 -12.75 34.71 -10.45
N PRO A 396 -12.43 33.69 -11.27
CA PRO A 396 -11.65 32.56 -10.79
C PRO A 396 -10.36 33.01 -10.11
N PHE A 397 -10.06 32.46 -8.94
CA PHE A 397 -8.92 32.84 -8.08
C PHE A 397 -7.58 32.78 -8.82
N ILE A 398 -7.45 31.83 -9.75
CA ILE A 398 -6.28 31.64 -10.61
C ILE A 398 -6.03 32.81 -11.59
N GLU A 399 -7.04 33.65 -11.84
CA GLU A 399 -6.90 34.86 -12.67
C GLU A 399 -6.23 36.00 -11.90
N THR A 400 -6.30 35.98 -10.56
CA THR A 400 -5.60 36.94 -9.72
C THR A 400 -4.09 36.75 -9.89
N PRO A 401 -3.31 37.80 -10.22
CA PRO A 401 -1.87 37.67 -10.40
C PRO A 401 -1.18 37.06 -9.17
N ARG A 402 -0.20 36.16 -9.40
CA ARG A 402 0.57 35.52 -8.32
C ARG A 402 -0.31 34.78 -7.30
N SER A 403 -1.40 34.18 -7.78
CA SER A 403 -2.27 33.30 -7.03
C SER A 403 -1.77 31.85 -7.10
N LEU A 404 -1.48 31.26 -5.94
CA LEU A 404 -0.94 29.91 -5.84
C LEU A 404 -2.01 28.93 -5.35
N MET A 405 -2.21 27.86 -6.11
CA MET A 405 -3.02 26.71 -5.70
C MET A 405 -2.10 25.66 -5.08
N LEU A 406 -2.30 25.33 -3.81
CA LEU A 406 -1.41 24.44 -3.05
C LEU A 406 -2.03 23.06 -2.82
N THR A 407 -1.21 22.01 -2.82
CA THR A 407 -1.62 20.68 -2.33
C THR A 407 -0.92 20.35 -1.02
N LEU A 408 -1.68 19.95 0.00
CA LEU A 408 -1.18 19.56 1.32
C LEU A 408 -0.92 18.06 1.39
N ASN A 409 0.27 17.71 1.84
CA ASN A 409 0.69 16.35 2.09
C ASN A 409 1.17 16.21 3.54
N ILE A 410 0.76 15.11 4.18
CA ILE A 410 1.16 14.75 5.53
C ILE A 410 1.50 13.27 5.55
N ASP A 411 2.68 12.95 6.06
CA ASP A 411 3.13 11.57 6.20
C ASP A 411 3.86 11.34 7.54
N TRP A 412 3.82 10.10 8.02
CA TRP A 412 4.51 9.66 9.22
C TRP A 412 5.52 8.59 8.88
N PHE A 413 6.70 8.75 9.45
CA PHE A 413 7.82 7.85 9.25
C PHE A 413 8.46 7.51 10.59
N ALA A 414 9.09 6.35 10.65
CA ALA A 414 9.87 5.93 11.81
C ALA A 414 11.36 6.21 11.54
N PRO A 415 11.93 7.31 12.02
CA PRO A 415 13.36 7.62 11.81
C PRO A 415 14.29 6.63 12.52
N PHE A 416 13.75 5.86 13.49
CA PHE A 416 14.49 4.90 14.30
C PHE A 416 13.75 3.56 14.37
N ASP A 417 14.49 2.46 14.46
CA ASP A 417 13.92 1.10 14.65
C ASP A 417 13.27 0.88 16.04
N SER A 418 13.21 1.91 16.88
CA SER A 418 12.66 1.86 18.24
C SER A 418 11.15 2.08 18.30
N GLY A 419 10.45 2.05 17.16
CA GLY A 419 9.01 2.36 17.08
C GLY A 419 8.69 3.84 17.34
N TYR A 420 9.70 4.71 17.28
CA TYR A 420 9.55 6.16 17.33
C TYR A 420 9.09 6.66 15.97
N SER A 421 7.88 7.24 15.89
CA SER A 421 7.33 7.83 14.67
C SER A 421 7.25 9.34 14.77
N CYS A 422 7.75 10.05 13.76
CA CYS A 422 7.55 11.49 13.56
C CYS A 422 6.79 11.72 12.25
N GLY A 423 6.24 12.92 12.08
CA GLY A 423 5.52 13.28 10.85
C GLY A 423 6.00 14.57 10.23
N ALA A 424 5.84 14.69 8.91
CA ALA A 424 6.14 15.90 8.16
C ALA A 424 4.87 16.47 7.54
N ILE A 425 4.77 17.80 7.54
CA ILE A 425 3.72 18.55 6.86
C ILE A 425 4.41 19.34 5.74
N TYR A 426 4.00 19.11 4.51
CA TYR A 426 4.60 19.78 3.35
C TYR A 426 3.53 20.15 2.31
N LEU A 427 3.83 21.18 1.54
CA LEU A 427 3.00 21.70 0.47
C LEU A 427 3.74 21.64 -0.85
N VAL A 428 2.97 21.51 -1.93
CA VAL A 428 3.48 21.70 -3.30
C VAL A 428 2.67 22.76 -4.02
N CYS A 429 3.36 23.57 -4.82
CA CYS A 429 2.74 24.61 -5.64
C CYS A 429 2.26 24.01 -6.96
N ASN A 430 0.94 23.85 -7.11
CA ASN A 430 0.36 23.20 -8.29
C ASN A 430 0.56 24.01 -9.57
N ASN A 431 0.68 25.35 -9.48
CA ASN A 431 0.92 26.24 -10.61
C ASN A 431 2.22 25.93 -11.35
N LEU A 432 3.20 25.33 -10.67
CA LEU A 432 4.44 24.94 -11.33
C LEU A 432 4.21 23.81 -12.34
N PRO A 433 4.96 23.80 -13.47
CA PRO A 433 4.92 22.72 -14.44
C PRO A 433 5.15 21.37 -13.78
N ARG A 434 4.50 20.32 -14.32
CA ARG A 434 4.57 18.95 -13.78
C ARG A 434 6.00 18.45 -13.54
N SER A 435 6.95 18.83 -14.40
CA SER A 435 8.37 18.45 -14.29
C SER A 435 9.10 19.09 -13.11
N ASP A 436 8.59 20.22 -12.59
CA ASP A 436 9.22 21.02 -11.54
C ASP A 436 8.48 20.93 -10.20
N ARG A 437 7.17 20.69 -10.23
CA ARG A 437 6.26 20.73 -9.07
C ARG A 437 6.70 19.93 -7.85
N PHE A 438 7.26 18.75 -8.05
CA PHE A 438 7.67 17.84 -6.98
C PHE A 438 9.19 17.75 -6.81
N LYS A 439 9.96 18.63 -7.46
CA LYS A 439 11.39 18.74 -7.18
C LYS A 439 11.59 19.23 -5.75
N ILE A 440 12.61 18.69 -5.09
CA ILE A 440 12.91 19.00 -3.68
C ILE A 440 12.97 20.51 -3.41
N GLU A 441 13.57 21.28 -4.32
CA GLU A 441 13.66 22.74 -4.19
C GLU A 441 12.30 23.45 -4.17
N ASN A 442 11.25 22.84 -4.73
CA ASN A 442 9.90 23.42 -4.87
C ASN A 442 8.88 22.83 -3.88
N VAL A 443 9.29 21.83 -3.08
CA VAL A 443 8.47 21.32 -1.99
C VAL A 443 8.65 22.22 -0.76
N ILE A 444 7.54 22.73 -0.24
CA ILE A 444 7.54 23.63 0.92
C ILE A 444 7.37 22.78 2.18
N LEU A 445 8.42 22.64 2.99
CA LEU A 445 8.30 22.05 4.32
C LEU A 445 7.63 23.06 5.27
N VAL A 446 6.45 22.71 5.78
CA VAL A 446 5.68 23.55 6.71
C VAL A 446 6.07 23.25 8.15
N GLY A 447 6.23 21.97 8.50
CA GLY A 447 6.60 21.63 9.87
C GLY A 447 6.85 20.16 10.09
N VAL A 448 7.55 19.89 11.20
CA VAL A 448 7.90 18.54 11.64
C VAL A 448 7.21 18.25 12.97
N MET A 449 6.26 17.32 12.94
CA MET A 449 5.54 16.84 14.10
C MET A 449 6.43 15.88 14.90
N PRO A 450 6.70 16.17 16.18
CA PRO A 450 7.58 15.34 17.00
C PRO A 450 6.90 14.02 17.37
N GLY A 451 7.72 12.96 17.52
CA GLY A 451 7.28 11.66 18.02
C GLY A 451 7.08 11.63 19.54
N PRO A 452 6.99 10.43 20.16
CA PRO A 452 7.28 9.11 19.59
C PRO A 452 6.12 8.43 18.87
N LYS A 453 4.90 8.97 18.97
CA LYS A 453 3.69 8.38 18.37
C LYS A 453 3.05 9.33 17.38
N GLU A 454 2.37 8.76 16.41
CA GLU A 454 1.48 9.49 15.51
C GLU A 454 0.48 10.31 16.36
N PRO A 455 0.27 11.60 16.06
CA PRO A 455 -0.69 12.42 16.78
C PRO A 455 -2.09 11.82 16.69
N SER A 456 -2.83 11.94 17.78
CA SER A 456 -4.24 11.63 17.79
C SER A 456 -5.01 12.56 16.84
N THR A 457 -6.25 12.20 16.59
CA THR A 457 -7.18 12.93 15.74
C THR A 457 -7.45 14.35 16.21
N TYR A 458 -7.18 14.65 17.48
CA TYR A 458 -7.36 15.98 18.07
C TYR A 458 -6.05 16.77 18.13
N GLU A 459 -4.94 16.10 18.41
CA GLU A 459 -3.61 16.74 18.49
C GLU A 459 -3.15 17.27 17.13
N ILE A 460 -3.53 16.63 16.01
CA ILE A 460 -3.19 17.11 14.66
C ILE A 460 -3.65 18.55 14.42
N ASN A 461 -4.77 18.95 15.03
CA ASN A 461 -5.32 20.29 14.87
C ASN A 461 -4.43 21.37 15.49
N SER A 462 -3.63 21.07 16.51
CA SER A 462 -2.66 22.03 17.04
C SER A 462 -1.44 22.22 16.12
N TYR A 463 -1.11 21.21 15.32
CA TYR A 463 -0.03 21.30 14.34
C TYR A 463 -0.46 21.98 13.03
N LEU A 464 -1.72 21.80 12.63
CA LEU A 464 -2.29 22.43 11.45
C LEU A 464 -2.64 23.91 11.64
N GLU A 465 -2.84 24.35 12.88
CA GLU A 465 -3.29 25.71 13.20
C GLU A 465 -2.40 26.80 12.59
N PRO A 466 -1.06 26.79 12.74
CA PRO A 466 -0.21 27.82 12.14
C PRO A 466 -0.32 27.86 10.61
N LEU A 467 -0.42 26.70 9.96
CA LEU A 467 -0.60 26.60 8.52
C LEU A 467 -1.93 27.22 8.07
N VAL A 468 -3.01 26.90 8.78
CA VAL A 468 -4.35 27.43 8.44
C VAL A 468 -4.42 28.94 8.66
N GLU A 469 -3.78 29.47 9.70
CA GLU A 469 -3.67 30.93 9.89
C GLU A 469 -2.92 31.62 8.73
N SER A 470 -1.80 31.04 8.28
CA SER A 470 -1.08 31.57 7.12
C SER A 470 -1.93 31.49 5.84
N LEU A 471 -2.63 30.38 5.61
CA LEU A 471 -3.52 30.22 4.44
C LEU A 471 -4.69 31.20 4.45
N LEU A 472 -5.26 31.52 5.61
CA LEU A 472 -6.33 32.52 5.72
C LEU A 472 -5.81 33.92 5.37
N ARG A 473 -4.61 34.28 5.82
CA ARG A 473 -3.98 35.57 5.48
C ARG A 473 -3.61 35.64 4.01
N LEU A 474 -2.97 34.59 3.48
CA LEU A 474 -2.57 34.49 2.08
C LEU A 474 -3.77 34.48 1.13
N PHE A 475 -4.92 33.92 1.53
CA PHE A 475 -6.12 33.97 0.70
C PHE A 475 -6.62 35.40 0.48
N ASN A 476 -6.44 36.29 1.47
CA ASN A 476 -6.77 37.72 1.35
C ASN A 476 -5.65 38.57 0.71
N GLY A 477 -4.50 37.96 0.42
CA GLY A 477 -3.32 38.64 -0.13
C GLY A 477 -2.37 39.14 0.96
N ILE A 478 -1.08 38.86 0.78
CA ILE A 478 0.01 39.41 1.60
C ILE A 478 1.04 40.06 0.69
N THR A 479 1.50 41.25 1.06
CA THR A 479 2.59 41.92 0.34
C THR A 479 3.93 41.35 0.76
N ILE A 480 4.67 40.72 -0.17
CA ILE A 480 6.05 40.28 0.05
C ILE A 480 6.96 40.68 -1.11
N PRO A 481 8.25 41.00 -0.87
CA PRO A 481 9.24 41.20 -1.93
C PRO A 481 9.41 39.97 -2.82
N THR A 482 9.54 40.19 -4.13
CA THR A 482 9.80 39.15 -5.12
C THR A 482 11.00 39.52 -5.99
N PHE A 483 11.46 38.58 -6.82
CA PHE A 483 12.55 38.82 -7.76
C PHE A 483 12.20 39.93 -8.78
N GLN A 484 10.97 39.94 -9.30
CA GLN A 484 10.52 40.95 -10.27
C GLN A 484 10.05 42.25 -9.60
N GLU A 485 9.50 42.17 -8.38
CA GLU A 485 9.02 43.33 -7.62
C GLU A 485 9.71 43.41 -6.24
N PRO A 486 10.96 43.91 -6.15
CA PRO A 486 11.72 43.96 -4.89
C PRO A 486 11.08 44.84 -3.80
N ASN A 487 10.26 45.82 -4.20
CA ASN A 487 9.52 46.69 -3.28
C ASN A 487 8.31 46.01 -2.63
N GLY A 488 7.99 44.79 -3.05
CA GLY A 488 6.86 44.02 -2.54
C GLY A 488 5.66 44.09 -3.47
N THR A 489 5.01 42.94 -3.63
CA THR A 489 3.76 42.80 -4.39
C THR A 489 2.79 41.89 -3.65
N ALA A 490 1.50 42.02 -3.94
CA ALA A 490 0.48 41.18 -3.33
C ALA A 490 0.54 39.76 -3.91
N ILE A 491 0.61 38.78 -3.00
CA ILE A 491 0.66 37.36 -3.33
C ILE A 491 -0.49 36.66 -2.63
N HIS A 492 -1.16 35.78 -3.39
CA HIS A 492 -2.30 35.03 -2.90
C HIS A 492 -1.99 33.55 -2.88
N ALA A 493 -2.52 32.81 -1.90
CA ALA A 493 -2.45 31.35 -1.93
C ALA A 493 -3.72 30.73 -1.35
N SER A 494 -4.14 29.62 -1.95
CA SER A 494 -5.25 28.82 -1.48
C SER A 494 -4.86 27.34 -1.44
N LEU A 495 -5.45 26.61 -0.49
CA LEU A 495 -5.34 25.16 -0.47
C LEU A 495 -6.34 24.57 -1.49
N LEU A 496 -5.85 23.89 -2.52
CA LEU A 496 -6.68 23.21 -3.51
C LEU A 496 -7.08 21.82 -3.02
N ASN A 497 -6.10 21.01 -2.64
CA ASN A 497 -6.27 19.58 -2.37
C ASN A 497 -5.46 19.10 -1.15
N ILE A 498 -5.90 17.99 -0.55
CA ILE A 498 -5.14 17.19 0.42
C ILE A 498 -4.83 15.84 -0.22
N ALA A 499 -3.54 15.53 -0.38
CA ALA A 499 -3.06 14.30 -0.99
C ALA A 499 -2.20 13.52 0.02
N CYS A 500 -2.83 12.60 0.76
CA CYS A 500 -2.15 11.80 1.75
C CYS A 500 -2.62 10.35 1.76
N ASN A 501 -1.88 9.49 2.45
CA ASN A 501 -2.38 8.17 2.81
C ASN A 501 -3.70 8.27 3.61
N ILE A 502 -4.49 7.19 3.61
CA ILE A 502 -5.84 7.20 4.21
C ILE A 502 -5.81 7.66 5.68
N PRO A 503 -4.93 7.15 6.57
CA PRO A 503 -4.86 7.63 7.95
C PRO A 503 -4.68 9.15 8.07
N ALA A 504 -3.73 9.75 7.34
CA ALA A 504 -3.55 11.21 7.36
C ALA A 504 -4.77 11.92 6.83
N ALA A 505 -5.24 11.51 5.65
CA ALA A 505 -6.36 12.15 4.96
C ALA A 505 -7.61 12.19 5.85
N ARG A 506 -7.85 11.16 6.68
CA ARG A 506 -8.96 11.17 7.65
C ARG A 506 -8.72 12.08 8.85
N LYS A 507 -7.49 12.18 9.34
CA LYS A 507 -7.16 13.08 10.46
C LYS A 507 -7.27 14.54 10.05
N VAL A 508 -6.64 14.89 8.93
CA VAL A 508 -6.61 16.24 8.35
C VAL A 508 -8.00 16.61 7.83
N GLY A 509 -8.64 15.71 7.07
CA GLY A 509 -9.98 15.92 6.50
C GLY A 509 -11.13 15.99 7.51
N GLY A 510 -10.88 15.71 8.79
CA GLY A 510 -11.92 15.61 9.81
C GLY A 510 -12.91 14.46 9.56
N PHE A 511 -12.44 13.34 9.01
CA PHE A 511 -13.28 12.18 8.74
C PHE A 511 -13.03 11.04 9.73
N THR A 512 -14.04 10.20 9.94
CA THR A 512 -13.88 8.94 10.67
C THR A 512 -12.93 7.97 9.96
N SER A 513 -12.39 7.01 10.71
CA SER A 513 -11.42 6.02 10.24
C SER A 513 -11.99 5.08 9.17
N HIS A 514 -11.10 4.40 8.45
CA HIS A 514 -11.44 3.46 7.37
C HIS A 514 -12.30 2.26 7.82
N ASN A 515 -12.34 1.97 9.12
CA ASN A 515 -13.14 0.90 9.72
C ASN A 515 -14.50 1.39 10.26
N SER A 516 -14.88 2.65 10.04
CA SER A 516 -16.16 3.20 10.49
C SER A 516 -17.32 2.74 9.60
N THR A 517 -18.55 2.85 10.11
CA THR A 517 -19.79 2.62 9.34
C THR A 517 -19.95 3.61 8.18
N ARG A 518 -19.29 4.78 8.27
CA ARG A 518 -19.25 5.84 7.25
C ARG A 518 -17.82 6.06 6.74
N ALA A 519 -17.15 4.98 6.39
CA ALA A 519 -15.74 5.01 5.98
C ALA A 519 -15.50 5.75 4.65
N CYS A 520 -16.47 5.85 3.74
CA CYS A 520 -16.28 6.61 2.50
C CYS A 520 -16.61 8.09 2.73
N HIS A 521 -15.60 8.96 2.67
CA HIS A 521 -15.85 10.39 2.88
C HIS A 521 -16.67 10.98 1.75
N LYS A 522 -16.50 10.54 0.49
CA LYS A 522 -17.18 11.10 -0.69
C LYS A 522 -18.72 11.10 -0.64
N TYR A 523 -19.36 10.38 0.29
CA TYR A 523 -20.82 10.32 0.44
C TYR A 523 -21.34 10.99 1.73
N ILE A 524 -20.47 11.62 2.52
CA ILE A 524 -20.87 12.39 3.69
C ILE A 524 -21.60 13.66 3.23
N ARG A 525 -22.85 13.83 3.71
CA ARG A 525 -23.62 15.06 3.51
C ARG A 525 -23.40 16.01 4.67
N ASP A 526 -23.55 17.31 4.42
CA ASP A 526 -23.54 18.37 5.44
C ASP A 526 -22.29 18.37 6.33
N ASN A 527 -21.12 18.07 5.74
CA ASN A 527 -19.85 17.92 6.45
C ASN A 527 -19.52 19.16 7.31
N ALA A 528 -19.67 20.36 6.77
CA ALA A 528 -19.39 21.61 7.51
C ALA A 528 -20.30 21.77 8.75
N SER A 529 -21.60 21.52 8.61
CA SER A 529 -22.56 21.60 9.72
C SER A 529 -22.26 20.54 10.79
N ALA A 530 -21.99 19.30 10.37
CA ALA A 530 -21.60 18.22 11.28
C ALA A 530 -20.29 18.54 12.04
N ALA A 531 -19.31 19.13 11.36
CA ALA A 531 -18.05 19.56 11.97
C ALA A 531 -18.27 20.67 13.00
N ALA A 532 -19.14 21.65 12.72
CA ALA A 532 -19.50 22.71 13.65
C ALA A 532 -20.21 22.16 14.90
N GLN A 533 -21.23 21.31 14.71
CA GLN A 533 -21.91 20.63 15.82
C GLN A 533 -20.95 19.80 16.66
N TRP A 534 -19.99 19.11 16.01
CA TRP A 534 -18.95 18.36 16.70
C TRP A 534 -18.04 19.26 17.55
N LEU A 535 -17.68 20.44 17.03
CA LEU A 535 -16.83 21.41 17.74
C LEU A 535 -17.54 21.93 18.99
N GLU A 536 -18.82 22.31 18.85
CA GLU A 536 -19.69 22.85 19.90
C GLU A 536 -20.11 21.81 20.94
N ALA A 537 -20.07 20.51 20.59
CA ALA A 537 -20.44 19.43 21.48
C ALA A 537 -19.62 19.45 22.78
N ARG A 538 -20.34 19.52 23.91
CA ARG A 538 -19.78 19.70 25.27
C ARG A 538 -19.23 18.42 25.89
N SER A 539 -19.52 17.25 25.32
CA SER A 539 -19.07 15.97 25.87
C SER A 539 -18.49 15.04 24.79
N GLN A 540 -17.56 14.19 25.20
CA GLN A 540 -16.97 13.18 24.33
C GLN A 540 -18.00 12.18 23.83
N ALA A 541 -19.05 11.89 24.64
CA ALA A 541 -20.14 11.02 24.26
C ALA A 541 -20.94 11.59 23.08
N VAL A 542 -21.30 12.88 23.13
CA VAL A 542 -22.01 13.57 22.04
C VAL A 542 -21.15 13.61 20.78
N ARG A 543 -19.84 13.89 20.91
CA ARG A 543 -18.91 13.85 19.78
C ARG A 543 -18.82 12.49 19.13
N THR A 544 -18.71 11.45 19.93
CA THR A 544 -18.67 10.06 19.44
C THR A 544 -19.97 9.70 18.72
N HIS A 545 -21.12 10.18 19.22
CA HIS A 545 -22.40 10.01 18.55
C HIS A 545 -22.43 10.73 17.19
N ILE A 546 -22.05 12.01 17.14
CA ILE A 546 -21.98 12.77 15.88
C ILE A 546 -21.01 12.11 14.89
N GLU A 547 -19.84 11.66 15.33
CA GLU A 547 -18.87 10.96 14.49
C GLU A 547 -19.47 9.69 13.87
N ARG A 548 -20.20 8.89 14.67
CA ARG A 548 -20.86 7.66 14.19
C ARG A 548 -21.99 7.96 13.21
N GLU A 549 -22.81 8.96 13.54
CA GLU A 549 -23.99 9.34 12.76
C GLU A 549 -23.64 10.07 11.48
N THR A 550 -22.59 10.90 11.46
CA THR A 550 -22.27 11.75 10.30
C THR A 550 -21.04 11.27 9.55
N GLY A 551 -20.10 10.60 10.22
CA GLY A 551 -18.78 10.27 9.68
C GLY A 551 -17.77 11.41 9.78
N THR A 552 -18.13 12.53 10.43
CA THR A 552 -17.35 13.77 10.48
C THR A 552 -16.97 14.17 11.90
N ARG A 553 -15.83 14.85 12.02
CA ARG A 553 -15.35 15.58 13.18
C ARG A 553 -14.75 16.91 12.73
N TRP A 554 -14.59 17.83 13.67
CA TRP A 554 -13.93 19.09 13.38
C TRP A 554 -12.42 18.93 13.12
N SER A 555 -11.90 19.69 12.16
CA SER A 555 -10.48 19.89 11.93
C SER A 555 -10.19 21.34 11.55
N GLN A 556 -8.96 21.83 11.77
CA GLN A 556 -8.54 23.19 11.43
C GLN A 556 -8.86 23.58 9.98
N ILE A 557 -8.80 22.64 9.03
CA ILE A 557 -9.11 22.92 7.63
C ILE A 557 -10.55 23.43 7.40
N HIS A 558 -11.49 23.14 8.32
CA HIS A 558 -12.87 23.64 8.24
C HIS A 558 -12.97 25.15 8.50
N ARG A 559 -11.88 25.80 8.93
CA ARG A 559 -11.81 27.26 9.05
C ARG A 559 -11.58 27.94 7.70
N LEU A 560 -11.09 27.21 6.69
CA LEU A 560 -10.88 27.76 5.35
C LEU A 560 -12.24 27.90 4.65
N PRO A 561 -12.74 29.13 4.42
CA PRO A 561 -14.10 29.33 3.92
C PRO A 561 -14.30 28.82 2.49
N TYR A 562 -13.21 28.69 1.74
CA TYR A 562 -13.18 28.24 0.36
C TYR A 562 -12.93 26.73 0.18
N PHE A 563 -12.60 26.02 1.26
CA PHE A 563 -12.15 24.63 1.16
C PHE A 563 -13.29 23.65 1.45
N ASP A 564 -13.55 22.74 0.51
CA ASP A 564 -14.50 21.65 0.71
C ASP A 564 -13.73 20.32 0.90
N PRO A 565 -13.61 19.80 2.15
CA PRO A 565 -12.91 18.54 2.43
C PRO A 565 -13.46 17.36 1.63
N MET A 566 -14.74 17.41 1.25
CA MET A 566 -15.39 16.34 0.49
C MET A 566 -14.84 16.20 -0.91
N ARG A 567 -14.64 17.33 -1.58
CA ARG A 567 -14.13 17.40 -2.95
C ARG A 567 -12.60 17.32 -2.95
N SER A 568 -11.96 18.07 -2.06
CA SER A 568 -10.52 18.33 -2.04
C SER A 568 -9.65 17.27 -1.37
N VAL A 569 -10.20 16.39 -0.53
CA VAL A 569 -9.41 15.24 -0.02
C VAL A 569 -9.34 14.15 -1.10
N LEU A 570 -8.14 13.93 -1.62
CA LEU A 570 -7.88 12.99 -2.70
C LEU A 570 -7.69 11.57 -2.17
N ILE A 571 -7.98 10.59 -3.04
CA ILE A 571 -7.59 9.21 -2.82
C ILE A 571 -6.18 9.06 -3.38
N ASP A 572 -5.18 8.93 -2.51
CA ASP A 572 -3.80 8.78 -2.95
C ASP A 572 -3.59 7.47 -3.74
N PRO A 573 -3.27 7.55 -5.05
CA PRO A 573 -3.06 6.38 -5.88
C PRO A 573 -1.86 5.55 -5.43
N MET A 574 -0.81 6.14 -4.84
CA MET A 574 0.38 5.37 -4.47
C MET A 574 0.06 4.42 -3.31
N HIS A 575 -0.48 4.95 -2.22
CA HIS A 575 -0.80 4.13 -1.06
C HIS A 575 -2.00 3.20 -1.30
N ASN A 576 -2.97 3.60 -2.14
CA ASN A 576 -4.17 2.79 -2.38
C ASN A 576 -4.03 1.82 -3.56
N LEU A 577 -3.56 2.31 -4.72
CA LEU A 577 -3.42 1.49 -5.92
C LEU A 577 -2.10 0.73 -5.91
N PHE A 578 -0.95 1.38 -5.81
CA PHE A 578 0.34 0.68 -5.95
C PHE A 578 0.67 -0.19 -4.73
N LEU A 579 0.68 0.38 -3.53
CA LEU A 579 0.99 -0.36 -2.31
C LEU A 579 -0.21 -1.17 -1.83
N GLY A 580 -1.40 -0.56 -1.72
CA GLY A 580 -2.60 -1.25 -1.25
C GLY A 580 -3.01 -2.42 -2.13
N THR A 581 -2.97 -2.27 -3.47
CA THR A 581 -3.28 -3.40 -4.37
C THR A 581 -2.15 -4.42 -4.38
N ALA A 582 -0.88 -4.02 -4.35
CA ALA A 582 0.23 -4.96 -4.27
C ALA A 582 0.18 -5.77 -2.97
N ASP A 583 0.05 -5.13 -1.81
CA ASP A 583 -0.12 -5.78 -0.51
C ASP A 583 -1.34 -6.69 -0.51
N ARG A 584 -2.44 -6.25 -1.12
CA ARG A 584 -3.64 -7.08 -1.25
C ARG A 584 -3.41 -8.29 -2.15
N MET A 585 -2.71 -8.11 -3.27
CA MET A 585 -2.34 -9.19 -4.19
C MET A 585 -1.36 -10.15 -3.53
N VAL A 586 -0.41 -9.66 -2.73
CA VAL A 586 0.54 -10.45 -1.95
C VAL A 586 -0.19 -11.19 -0.83
N GLN A 587 -1.12 -10.58 -0.09
CA GLN A 587 -1.96 -11.28 0.89
C GLN A 587 -2.83 -12.37 0.25
N LEU A 588 -3.40 -12.08 -0.93
CA LEU A 588 -4.14 -13.06 -1.73
C LEU A 588 -3.23 -14.16 -2.29
N ALA A 589 -1.96 -13.86 -2.55
CA ALA A 589 -0.95 -14.84 -2.96
C ALA A 589 -0.40 -15.64 -1.77
N ASP A 590 -0.31 -15.04 -0.59
CA ASP A 590 0.16 -15.65 0.65
C ASP A 590 -0.88 -16.58 1.27
N GLY A 591 -2.14 -16.27 1.02
CA GLY A 591 -3.28 -17.10 1.26
C GLY A 591 -4.21 -17.00 0.07
N ILE A 592 -4.10 -17.98 -0.82
CA ILE A 592 -5.22 -18.32 -1.67
C ILE A 592 -6.36 -18.66 -0.71
N VAL A 593 -7.26 -17.68 -0.59
CA VAL A 593 -8.64 -17.70 -0.13
C VAL A 593 -9.12 -16.26 -0.08
N LEU A 594 -10.39 -16.10 -0.47
CA LEU A 594 -11.17 -14.89 -0.28
C LEU A 594 -11.02 -14.34 1.14
N PRO A 595 -11.03 -13.01 1.34
CA PRO A 595 -10.93 -12.44 2.69
C PRO A 595 -11.99 -13.02 3.64
N PRO A 596 -11.61 -13.49 4.85
CA PRO A 596 -12.54 -13.64 5.94
C PRO A 596 -12.99 -12.23 6.35
N GLY A 597 -14.26 -11.91 6.12
CA GLY A 597 -14.82 -10.58 6.41
C GLY A 597 -16.03 -10.14 5.57
N VAL A 598 -16.51 -10.97 4.64
CA VAL A 598 -17.64 -10.62 3.76
C VAL A 598 -18.99 -11.34 4.09
N PRO A 599 -19.32 -11.77 5.34
CA PRO A 599 -20.72 -12.16 5.63
C PRO A 599 -21.72 -11.01 5.41
N SER A 600 -21.30 -9.74 5.50
CA SER A 600 -22.18 -8.57 5.39
C SER A 600 -22.53 -8.18 3.94
N LEU A 601 -21.68 -8.53 2.96
CA LEU A 601 -21.97 -8.28 1.55
C LEU A 601 -22.85 -9.40 0.96
N ASN A 602 -22.65 -10.66 1.38
CA ASN A 602 -23.56 -11.76 1.01
C ASN A 602 -24.98 -11.48 1.52
N ARG A 603 -25.12 -11.00 2.77
CA ARG A 603 -26.44 -10.62 3.33
C ARG A 603 -27.08 -9.40 2.63
N LYS A 604 -26.27 -8.50 2.04
CA LYS A 604 -26.76 -7.36 1.24
C LYS A 604 -27.08 -7.74 -0.20
N ILE A 605 -26.44 -8.77 -0.75
CA ILE A 605 -26.73 -9.32 -2.08
C ILE A 605 -28.01 -10.17 -2.01
N GLU A 606 -28.16 -11.03 -0.99
CA GLU A 606 -29.40 -11.79 -0.74
C GLU A 606 -30.62 -10.86 -0.55
N ARG A 607 -30.45 -9.72 0.13
CA ARG A 607 -31.54 -8.75 0.34
C ARG A 607 -31.86 -7.86 -0.86
N LYS A 608 -30.94 -7.69 -1.83
CA LYS A 608 -31.16 -6.80 -3.00
C LYS A 608 -31.61 -7.52 -4.27
N PHE A 609 -31.49 -8.85 -4.33
CA PHE A 609 -31.83 -9.65 -5.50
C PHE A 609 -32.92 -10.70 -5.22
N GLY A 610 -33.96 -10.31 -4.47
CA GLY A 610 -35.12 -11.15 -4.09
C GLY A 610 -36.07 -11.54 -5.23
N PHE A 611 -35.59 -11.55 -6.48
CA PHE A 611 -36.37 -11.95 -7.67
C PHE A 611 -35.82 -13.23 -8.33
N MET A 612 -34.89 -13.92 -7.68
CA MET A 612 -34.43 -15.26 -8.08
C MET A 612 -34.91 -16.38 -7.13
N SER A 613 -35.97 -16.15 -6.36
CA SER A 613 -36.74 -17.24 -5.75
C SER A 613 -37.95 -17.54 -6.65
N ALA A 614 -37.84 -18.57 -7.48
CA ALA A 614 -39.01 -19.24 -8.07
C ALA A 614 -38.63 -20.68 -8.49
N ALA A 615 -39.37 -21.63 -7.91
CA ALA A 615 -39.59 -23.04 -8.27
C ALA A 615 -38.37 -23.98 -8.25
N ASP A 616 -38.30 -25.06 -7.48
CA ASP A 616 -39.18 -25.69 -6.47
C ASP A 616 -38.27 -26.34 -5.42
#